data_AF-J6JBB3-F1
#
_entry.id   AF-J6JBB3-F1
#
_cell.length_a   1.000
_cell.length_b   1.000
_cell.length_c   1.000
_cell.angle_alpha   90.00
_cell.angle_beta   90.00
_cell.angle_gamma   90.00
#
_symmetry.space_group_name_H-M   'P 1'
#
loop_
_entity.id
_entity.type
_entity.pdbx_description
1 polymer ?
#
loop_
_entity_poly.entity_id
_entity_poly.type
_entity_poly.pdbx_seq_one_letter_code
_entity_poly.pdbx_strand_id
1 'polypeptide(L)'
;MENLREDEPDIVALDGKTSVARRYFLSSLPLDAEFCAKAVRAHWGIESRLHWVLDVVFHDDPMRLRTENGPKNMATVKHMAMKLVKAAPGPDSLRVRRKAAGWNDDYLRALITRTAQ
;
A
#
# COMPACT_ATOMS: atom_id res chain seq x y z
N MET A 1 -37.50 0.71 -18.57
CA MET A 1 -36.72 -0.03 -19.58
C MET A 1 -35.80 0.99 -20.20
N GLU A 2 -34.63 1.23 -19.61
CA GLU A 2 -33.83 2.41 -19.95
C GLU A 2 -32.33 2.10 -19.85
N ASN A 3 -31.75 1.90 -21.05
CA ASN A 3 -30.38 2.18 -21.47
C ASN A 3 -29.24 1.85 -20.50
N LEU A 4 -28.89 0.56 -20.46
CA LEU A 4 -27.52 0.13 -20.14
C LEU A 4 -26.62 0.63 -21.28
N ARG A 5 -25.90 1.74 -21.06
CA ARG A 5 -24.75 2.10 -21.89
C ARG A 5 -23.80 0.91 -21.89
N GLU A 6 -23.43 0.44 -23.08
CA GLU A 6 -22.38 -0.53 -23.25
C GLU A 6 -21.07 0.11 -22.77
N ASP A 7 -20.66 -0.23 -21.55
CA ASP A 7 -19.35 0.12 -21.03
C ASP A 7 -18.29 -0.53 -21.94
N GLU A 8 -17.57 0.30 -22.71
CA GLU A 8 -16.42 -0.17 -23.48
C GLU A 8 -15.45 -0.88 -22.52
N PRO A 9 -15.02 -2.12 -22.83
CA PRO A 9 -14.14 -2.85 -21.94
C PRO A 9 -12.77 -2.16 -21.84
N ASP A 10 -12.19 -2.14 -20.64
CA ASP A 10 -10.78 -1.81 -20.44
C ASP A 10 -9.92 -2.82 -21.24
N ILE A 11 -9.56 -2.47 -22.48
CA ILE A 11 -8.71 -3.30 -23.35
C ILE A 11 -7.26 -3.15 -22.89
N VAL A 12 -6.71 -4.20 -22.28
CA VAL A 12 -5.28 -4.30 -22.01
C VAL A 12 -4.68 -5.32 -22.97
N ALA A 13 -3.84 -4.84 -23.89
CA ALA A 13 -3.06 -5.67 -24.79
C ALA A 13 -1.75 -6.07 -24.11
N LEU A 14 -1.62 -7.34 -23.75
CA LEU A 14 -0.36 -7.96 -23.33
C LEU A 14 0.00 -9.00 -24.38
N ASP A 15 1.19 -8.87 -24.98
CA ASP A 15 1.75 -9.87 -25.90
C ASP A 15 0.89 -10.16 -27.15
N GLY A 16 0.23 -9.13 -27.68
CA GLY A 16 -0.64 -9.25 -28.87
C GLY A 16 -1.99 -9.93 -28.60
N LYS A 17 -2.31 -10.26 -27.35
CA LYS A 17 -3.61 -10.83 -26.95
C LYS A 17 -4.47 -9.77 -26.27
N THR A 18 -5.64 -9.54 -26.85
CA THR A 18 -6.69 -8.73 -26.22
C THR A 18 -7.41 -9.58 -25.19
N SER A 19 -7.41 -9.12 -23.93
CA SER A 19 -8.24 -9.71 -22.88
C SER A 19 -9.28 -8.72 -22.42
N VAL A 20 -10.51 -9.19 -22.18
CA VAL A 20 -11.62 -8.41 -21.65
C VAL A 20 -11.84 -8.83 -20.20
N ALA A 21 -11.79 -7.88 -19.28
CA ALA A 21 -12.10 -8.11 -17.87
C ALA A 21 -13.31 -7.26 -17.46
N ARG A 22 -14.33 -7.91 -16.90
CA ARG A 22 -15.47 -7.23 -16.27
C ARG A 22 -15.36 -7.36 -14.76
N ARG A 23 -15.52 -6.25 -14.03
CA ARG A 23 -15.49 -6.19 -12.58
C ARG A 23 -16.79 -5.56 -12.08
N TYR A 24 -17.37 -6.15 -11.04
CA TYR A 24 -18.57 -5.62 -10.40
C TYR A 24 -18.18 -5.00 -9.06
N PHE A 25 -18.72 -3.82 -8.77
CA PHE A 25 -18.50 -3.11 -7.52
C PHE A 25 -19.83 -2.92 -6.80
N LEU A 26 -19.85 -3.13 -5.49
CA LEU A 26 -20.99 -2.80 -4.62
C LEU A 26 -20.60 -1.65 -3.70
N SER A 27 -21.53 -0.71 -3.54
CA SER A 27 -21.38 0.42 -2.63
C SER A 27 -22.73 0.79 -2.04
N SER A 28 -22.73 1.14 -0.76
CA SER A 28 -23.88 1.78 -0.10
C SER A 28 -23.95 3.29 -0.37
N LEU A 29 -22.89 3.87 -0.93
CA LEU A 29 -22.87 5.27 -1.32
C LEU A 29 -23.55 5.44 -2.69
N PRO A 30 -24.33 6.52 -2.89
CA PRO A 30 -24.74 6.91 -4.23
C PRO A 30 -23.50 7.42 -4.98
N LEU A 31 -23.00 6.62 -5.93
CA LEU A 31 -21.80 6.93 -6.71
C LEU A 31 -22.17 7.06 -8.19
N ASP A 32 -21.63 8.06 -8.86
CA ASP A 32 -21.51 8.03 -10.31
C ASP A 32 -20.31 7.17 -10.74
N ALA A 33 -20.28 6.78 -12.02
CA ALA A 33 -19.26 5.88 -12.56
C ALA A 33 -17.84 6.48 -12.46
N GLU A 34 -17.69 7.79 -12.67
CA GLU A 34 -16.40 8.46 -12.65
C GLU A 34 -15.80 8.48 -11.24
N PHE A 35 -16.62 8.84 -10.25
CA PHE A 35 -16.22 8.86 -8.85
C PHE A 35 -15.94 7.44 -8.33
N CYS A 36 -16.74 6.45 -8.73
CA CYS A 36 -16.46 5.05 -8.42
C CYS A 36 -15.10 4.60 -8.98
N ALA A 37 -14.82 4.91 -10.25
CA ALA A 37 -13.54 4.56 -10.88
C ALA A 37 -12.34 5.22 -10.18
N LYS A 38 -12.47 6.51 -9.80
CA LYS A 38 -11.45 7.22 -9.02
C LYS A 38 -11.23 6.58 -7.65
N ALA A 39 -12.30 6.24 -6.95
CA ALA A 39 -12.22 5.60 -5.63
C ALA A 39 -11.55 4.22 -5.71
N VAL A 40 -11.94 3.38 -6.67
CA VAL A 40 -11.32 2.08 -6.91
C VAL A 40 -9.83 2.23 -7.22
N ARG A 41 -9.46 3.16 -8.10
CA ARG A 41 -8.05 3.41 -8.43
C ARG A 41 -7.26 3.96 -7.24
N ALA A 42 -7.85 4.81 -6.41
CA ALA A 42 -7.23 5.29 -5.18
C ALA A 42 -7.03 4.15 -4.17
N HIS A 43 -7.98 3.22 -4.07
CA HIS A 43 -7.90 2.05 -3.20
C HIS A 43 -6.74 1.12 -3.60
N TRP A 44 -6.52 0.90 -4.90
CA TRP A 44 -5.33 0.19 -5.40
C TRP A 44 -4.00 0.83 -4.94
N GLY A 45 -4.01 2.15 -4.69
CA GLY A 45 -2.87 2.85 -4.12
C GLY A 45 -2.46 2.33 -2.74
N ILE A 46 -3.36 1.69 -1.97
CA ILE A 46 -3.04 1.05 -0.69
C ILE A 46 -2.15 -0.16 -0.94
N GLU A 47 -2.56 -1.05 -1.84
CA GLU A 47 -1.79 -2.24 -2.21
C GLU A 47 -0.36 -1.87 -2.65
N SER A 48 -0.26 -0.91 -3.57
CA SER A 48 1.03 -0.52 -4.13
C SER A 48 1.94 0.26 -3.16
N ARG A 49 1.36 1.10 -2.28
CA ARG A 49 2.15 2.02 -1.43
C ARG A 49 2.33 1.55 0.01
N LEU A 50 1.49 0.63 0.49
CA LEU A 50 1.51 0.06 1.83
C LEU A 50 1.92 -1.42 1.78
N HIS A 51 1.11 -2.29 1.18
CA HIS A 51 1.33 -3.74 1.26
C HIS A 51 2.65 -4.16 0.63
N TRP A 52 2.92 -3.71 -0.60
CA TRP A 52 4.21 -4.01 -1.24
C TRP A 52 5.42 -3.57 -0.40
N VAL A 53 5.33 -2.43 0.29
CA VAL A 53 6.40 -1.95 1.17
C VAL A 53 6.56 -2.86 2.38
N LEU A 54 5.47 -3.31 2.99
CA LEU A 54 5.53 -4.23 4.12
C LEU A 54 6.10 -5.60 3.68
N ASP A 55 5.59 -6.14 2.59
CA ASP A 55 6.00 -7.45 2.07
C ASP A 55 7.48 -7.47 1.71
N VAL A 56 7.95 -6.45 0.97
CA VAL A 56 9.32 -6.44 0.42
C VAL A 56 10.32 -5.72 1.33
N VAL A 57 9.98 -4.57 1.89
CA VAL A 57 10.93 -3.79 2.71
C VAL A 57 10.95 -4.27 4.15
N PHE A 58 9.81 -4.67 4.71
CA PHE A 58 9.68 -5.19 6.08
C PHE A 58 9.64 -6.72 6.18
N HIS A 59 9.66 -7.41 5.02
CA HIS A 59 9.75 -8.86 4.95
C HIS A 59 8.56 -9.54 5.66
N ASP A 60 7.34 -9.03 5.43
CA ASP A 60 6.11 -9.61 5.97
C ASP A 60 5.84 -11.00 5.38
N ASP A 61 5.98 -11.16 4.06
CA ASP A 61 5.80 -12.44 3.35
C ASP A 61 6.56 -13.62 3.97
N PRO A 62 7.89 -13.54 4.23
CA PRO A 62 8.63 -14.63 4.82
C PRO A 62 8.49 -14.73 6.36
N MET A 63 7.73 -13.84 7.01
CA MET A 63 7.64 -13.80 8.47
C MET A 63 6.94 -15.04 9.03
N ARG A 64 7.56 -15.68 10.04
CA ARG A 64 7.05 -16.92 10.65
C ARG A 64 6.35 -16.74 11.99
N LEU A 65 6.06 -15.50 12.38
CA LEU A 65 5.36 -15.21 13.62
C LEU A 65 3.90 -15.67 13.49
N ARG A 66 3.52 -16.72 14.21
CA ARG A 66 2.22 -17.41 14.11
C ARG A 66 1.53 -17.66 15.45
N THR A 67 2.18 -17.28 16.55
CA THR A 67 1.73 -17.60 17.91
C THR A 67 1.07 -16.38 18.57
N GLU A 68 -0.02 -16.64 19.30
CA GLU A 68 -0.72 -15.66 20.14
C GLU A 68 -0.96 -14.31 19.43
N ASN A 69 -0.67 -13.21 20.12
CA ASN A 69 -0.79 -11.84 19.60
C ASN A 69 0.42 -11.40 18.77
N GLY A 70 1.39 -12.29 18.51
CA GLY A 70 2.61 -11.98 17.77
C GLY A 70 2.34 -11.28 16.43
N PRO A 71 1.52 -11.86 15.52
CA PRO A 71 1.22 -11.26 14.22
C PRO A 71 0.66 -9.84 14.33
N LYS A 72 -0.32 -9.63 15.23
CA LYS A 72 -0.98 -8.33 15.44
C LYS A 72 -0.02 -7.28 16.02
N ASN A 73 0.77 -7.67 17.01
CA ASN A 73 1.75 -6.79 17.64
C ASN A 73 2.82 -6.37 16.62
N MET A 74 3.32 -7.32 15.83
CA MET A 74 4.34 -7.04 14.83
C MET A 74 3.81 -6.17 13.69
N ALA A 75 2.58 -6.40 13.22
CA ALA A 75 1.94 -5.52 12.24
C ALA A 75 1.87 -4.07 12.74
N THR A 76 1.52 -3.89 14.02
CA THR A 76 1.47 -2.56 14.67
C THR A 76 2.85 -1.89 14.68
N VAL A 77 3.89 -2.61 15.13
CA VAL A 77 5.28 -2.11 15.16
C VAL A 77 5.77 -1.74 13.75
N LYS A 78 5.52 -2.60 12.76
CA LYS A 78 5.94 -2.36 11.37
C LYS A 78 5.24 -1.15 10.77
N HIS A 79 3.95 -0.97 11.02
CA HIS A 79 3.22 0.23 10.59
C HIS A 79 3.80 1.51 11.21
N MET A 80 4.13 1.50 12.51
CA MET A 80 4.78 2.62 13.18
C MET A 80 6.15 2.92 12.55
N ALA A 81 7.00 1.90 12.43
CA ALA A 81 8.33 2.03 11.85
C ALA A 81 8.29 2.54 10.39
N MET A 82 7.38 2.00 9.57
CA MET A 82 7.20 2.45 8.19
C MET A 82 6.82 3.92 8.12
N LYS A 83 5.89 4.38 8.97
CA LYS A 83 5.51 5.81 9.03
C LYS A 83 6.71 6.70 9.35
N LEU A 84 7.51 6.32 10.35
CA LEU A 84 8.71 7.07 10.74
C LEU A 84 9.74 7.15 9.60
N VAL A 85 10.07 6.00 8.99
CA VAL A 85 11.04 5.91 7.91
C VAL A 85 10.58 6.66 6.65
N LYS A 86 9.28 6.65 6.38
CA LYS A 86 8.67 7.37 5.25
C LYS A 86 8.68 8.89 5.44
N ALA A 87 8.49 9.35 6.67
CA ALA A 87 8.51 10.78 7.03
C ALA A 87 9.94 11.37 7.07
N ALA A 88 10.98 10.53 7.07
CA ALA A 88 12.36 10.98 7.01
C ALA A 88 12.62 11.82 5.75
N PRO A 89 13.40 12.91 5.84
CA PRO A 89 13.77 13.72 4.70
C PRO A 89 14.89 13.04 3.89
N GLY A 90 15.11 13.51 2.67
CA GLY A 90 16.23 13.08 1.82
C GLY A 90 15.82 12.17 0.66
N PRO A 91 16.73 11.89 -0.27
CA PRO A 91 16.44 11.13 -1.48
C PRO A 91 16.49 9.61 -1.28
N ASP A 92 16.94 9.13 -0.11
CA ASP A 92 17.19 7.72 0.11
C ASP A 92 15.93 6.86 0.02
N SER A 93 16.09 5.65 -0.53
CA SER A 93 15.01 4.66 -0.56
C SER A 93 14.60 4.22 0.85
N LEU A 94 13.35 3.77 1.01
CA LEU A 94 12.85 3.24 2.30
C LEU A 94 13.72 2.10 2.84
N ARG A 95 14.29 1.26 1.96
CA ARG A 95 15.20 0.17 2.35
C ARG A 95 16.48 0.70 2.97
N VAL A 96 17.08 1.74 2.37
CA VAL A 96 18.33 2.35 2.87
C VAL A 96 18.08 3.03 4.21
N ARG A 97 17.02 3.86 4.30
CA ARG A 97 16.65 4.53 5.54
C ARG A 97 16.37 3.54 6.68
N ARG A 98 15.64 2.45 6.41
CA ARG A 98 15.40 1.38 7.40
C ARG A 98 16.71 0.74 7.87
N LYS A 99 17.64 0.46 6.95
CA LYS A 99 18.96 -0.09 7.32
C LYS A 99 19.80 0.90 8.13
N ALA A 100 19.82 2.17 7.73
CA ALA A 100 20.53 3.23 8.45
C ALA A 100 20.01 3.35 9.89
N ALA A 101 18.69 3.31 10.09
CA ALA A 101 18.07 3.29 11.41
C ALA A 101 18.42 2.04 12.25
N GLY A 102 18.82 0.94 11.62
CA GLY A 102 19.29 -0.25 12.33
C GLY A 102 20.78 -0.24 12.65
N TRP A 103 21.57 0.65 12.05
CA TRP A 103 23.04 0.68 12.16
C TRP A 103 23.59 1.97 12.77
N ASN A 104 22.76 3.00 12.92
CA ASN A 104 23.14 4.30 13.48
C ASN A 104 22.07 4.76 14.49
N ASP A 105 22.44 4.72 15.76
CA ASP A 105 21.56 5.07 16.88
C ASP A 105 21.17 6.55 16.88
N ASP A 106 22.04 7.45 16.41
CA ASP A 106 21.72 8.88 16.30
C ASP A 106 20.68 9.13 15.21
N TYR A 107 20.82 8.44 14.07
CA TYR A 107 19.82 8.49 13.00
C TYR A 107 18.49 7.90 13.46
N LEU A 108 18.51 6.76 14.15
CA LEU A 108 17.31 6.16 14.74
C LEU A 108 16.64 7.12 15.73
N ARG A 109 17.44 7.72 16.63
CA ARG A 109 16.97 8.70 17.62
C ARG A 109 16.30 9.88 16.92
N ALA A 110 16.91 10.43 15.88
CA ALA A 110 16.34 11.53 15.11
C ALA A 110 15.00 11.17 14.47
N LEU A 111 14.83 9.93 14.00
CA LEU A 111 13.55 9.47 13.44
C LEU A 111 12.44 9.37 14.49
N ILE A 112 12.72 8.79 15.65
CA ILE A 112 11.70 8.53 16.68
C ILE A 112 11.29 9.80 17.45
N THR A 113 12.18 10.80 17.58
CA THR A 113 11.88 12.05 18.30
C THR A 113 11.27 13.13 17.42
N ARG A 114 11.44 13.06 16.09
CA ARG A 114 10.93 14.06 15.14
C ARG A 114 9.40 14.10 15.05
N THR A 115 8.70 13.02 15.34
CA THR A 115 7.24 12.91 15.14
C THR A 115 6.39 13.39 16.33
N ALA A 116 6.92 14.24 17.20
CA ALA A 116 6.18 14.84 18.32
C ALA A 116 5.67 16.27 18.06
N GLN A 117 5.50 16.68 16.79
CA GLN A 117 4.94 17.98 16.39
C GLN A 117 3.74 17.81 15.48
#